data_AF-A0A6C0ARF0-F1
#
_entry.id   AF-A0A6C0ARF0-F1
#
_cell.length_a   1.000
_cell.length_b   1.000
_cell.length_c   1.000
_cell.angle_alpha   90.00
_cell.angle_beta   90.00
_cell.angle_gamma   90.00
#
_symmetry.space_group_name_H-M   'P 1'
#
loop_
_entity.id
_entity.type
_entity.pdbx_description
1 polymer ?
#
loop_
_entity_poly.entity_id
_entity_poly.type
_entity_poly.pdbx_seq_one_letter_code
_entity_poly.pdbx_strand_id
1 'polypeptide(L)' 'MENLDANVVLPPFPPQNEVKLVNVPIKDENTALNVMVSFLSLAQKRGAFGIDESAKIWECIQLFQKPQQV' A
#
# COMPACT_ATOMS: atom_id res chain seq x y z
N MET A 1 -30.27 15.21 -35.46
CA MET A 1 -28.93 15.55 -34.95
C MET A 1 -29.08 15.62 -33.43
N GLU A 2 -28.76 14.53 -32.73
CA GLU A 2 -28.84 14.48 -31.26
C GLU A 2 -27.82 15.47 -30.66
N ASN A 3 -28.28 16.31 -29.73
CA ASN A 3 -27.43 17.29 -29.08
C ASN A 3 -26.46 16.57 -28.13
N LEU A 4 -25.17 16.59 -28.47
CA LEU A 4 -24.06 15.91 -27.80
C LEU A 4 -23.39 16.81 -26.73
N ASP A 5 -24.16 17.56 -25.94
CA ASP A 5 -23.60 18.37 -24.84
C ASP A 5 -24.05 17.83 -23.47
N ALA A 6 -23.93 16.51 -23.30
CA ALA A 6 -24.01 15.90 -21.98
C ALA A 6 -22.81 16.37 -21.15
N ASN A 7 -23.00 17.45 -20.40
CA ASN A 7 -22.15 17.83 -19.28
C ASN A 7 -22.23 16.74 -18.21
N VAL A 8 -21.45 15.67 -18.40
CA VAL A 8 -21.27 14.59 -17.44
C VAL A 8 -20.46 15.16 -16.29
N VAL A 9 -21.14 15.77 -15.33
CA VAL A 9 -20.56 16.11 -14.02
C VAL A 9 -20.27 14.78 -13.33
N LEU A 10 -19.04 14.30 -13.46
CA LEU A 10 -18.54 13.17 -12.68
C LEU A 10 -18.76 13.50 -11.19
N PRO A 11 -19.35 12.60 -10.39
CA PRO A 11 -19.48 12.84 -8.96
C PRO A 11 -18.07 13.09 -8.37
N PRO A 12 -17.93 13.97 -7.37
CA PRO A 12 -16.64 14.19 -6.73
C PRO A 12 -16.12 12.84 -6.24
N PHE A 13 -14.94 12.44 -6.73
CA PHE A 13 -14.28 11.23 -6.25
C PHE A 13 -14.22 11.31 -4.72
N PRO A 14 -14.63 10.24 -4.00
CA PRO A 14 -14.55 10.25 -2.55
C PRO A 14 -13.11 10.59 -2.14
N PRO A 15 -12.90 11.40 -1.09
CA PRO A 15 -11.56 11.75 -0.64
C PRO A 15 -10.79 10.45 -0.40
N GLN A 16 -9.72 10.25 -1.18
CA GLN A 16 -8.79 9.15 -0.96
C GLN A 16 -8.08 9.44 0.35
N ASN A 17 -8.56 8.81 1.43
CA ASN A 17 -7.84 8.82 2.69
C ASN A 17 -6.46 8.21 2.45
N GLU A 18 -5.42 9.04 2.48
CA GLU A 18 -4.04 8.57 2.46
C GLU A 18 -3.78 7.75 3.73
N VAL A 19 -3.94 6.44 3.61
CA VAL A 19 -3.60 5.51 4.68
C VAL A 19 -2.08 5.40 4.73
N LYS A 20 -1.48 5.82 5.86
CA LYS A 20 -0.07 5.59 6.09
C LYS A 20 0.20 4.09 6.16
N LEU A 21 1.15 3.59 5.35
CA LEU A 21 1.48 2.17 5.28
C LEU A 21 1.89 1.57 6.64
N VAL A 22 2.55 2.37 7.49
CA VAL A 22 2.94 1.98 8.85
C VAL A 22 1.74 1.61 9.75
N ASN A 23 0.54 2.10 9.43
CA ASN A 23 -0.68 1.83 10.19
C ASN A 23 -1.47 0.62 9.67
N VAL A 24 -1.05 0.00 8.56
CA VAL A 24 -1.76 -1.14 7.98
C VAL A 24 -1.56 -2.37 8.87
N PRO A 25 -2.62 -3.03 9.37
CA PRO A 25 -2.47 -4.23 10.17
C PRO A 25 -2.01 -5.41 9.30
N ILE A 26 -0.92 -6.08 9.68
CA ILE A 26 -0.34 -7.20 8.93
C ILE A 26 -0.93 -8.51 9.47
N LYS A 27 -1.98 -8.99 8.82
CA LYS A 27 -2.75 -10.18 9.28
C LYS A 27 -2.33 -11.48 8.61
N ASP A 28 -1.85 -11.38 7.37
CA ASP A 28 -1.54 -12.51 6.52
C ASP A 28 -0.44 -12.16 5.51
N GLU A 29 0.07 -13.19 4.85
CA GLU A 29 1.15 -13.08 3.85
C GLU A 29 0.75 -12.21 2.66
N ASN A 30 -0.53 -12.19 2.26
CA ASN A 30 -0.99 -11.39 1.13
C ASN A 30 -0.94 -9.89 1.45
N THR A 31 -1.44 -9.53 2.63
CA THR A 31 -1.39 -8.15 3.14
C THR A 31 0.05 -7.69 3.33
N ALA A 32 0.90 -8.54 3.90
CA ALA A 32 2.33 -8.26 4.06
C ALA A 32 3.01 -7.96 2.73
N LEU A 33 2.76 -8.80 1.71
CA LEU A 33 3.31 -8.62 0.36
C LEU A 33 2.87 -7.29 -0.26
N ASN A 34 1.58 -6.98 -0.21
CA ASN A 34 1.04 -5.74 -0.78
C ASN A 34 1.64 -4.49 -0.11
N VAL A 35 1.84 -4.55 1.22
CA VAL A 35 2.48 -3.47 1.97
C VAL A 35 3.96 -3.34 1.59
N MET A 36 4.69 -4.45 1.45
CA MET A 36 6.10 -4.43 1.00
C MET A 36 6.26 -3.83 -0.41
N VAL A 37 5.37 -4.17 -1.35
CA VAL A 37 5.37 -3.58 -2.70
C VAL A 37 5.11 -2.07 -2.64
N SER A 38 4.20 -1.64 -1.77
CA SER A 38 3.91 -0.21 -1.58
C SER A 38 5.11 0.55 -0.99
N PHE A 39 5.85 -0.06 -0.05
CA PHE A 39 7.12 0.48 0.44
C PHE A 39 8.18 0.55 -0.66
N LEU A 40 8.28 -0.45 -1.55
CA LEU A 40 9.22 -0.39 -2.67
C LEU A 40 8.97 0.84 -3.57
N SER A 41 7.71 1.18 -3.84
CA SER A 41 7.36 2.40 -4.59
C SER A 41 7.75 3.69 -3.86
N LEU A 42 7.72 3.71 -2.51
CA LEU A 42 8.21 4.83 -1.71
C LEU A 42 9.73 4.95 -1.77
N ALA A 43 10.44 3.83 -1.67
CA ALA A 43 11.90 3.79 -1.81
C ALA A 43 12.35 4.26 -3.19
N GLN A 44 11.63 3.96 -4.27
CA GLN A 44 11.97 4.48 -5.60
C GLN A 44 11.96 6.01 -5.66
N LYS A 45 11.11 6.67 -4.89
CA LYS A 45 11.00 8.15 -4.86
C LYS A 45 12.05 8.80 -3.96
N ARG A 46 12.37 8.18 -2.83
CA ARG A 46 13.19 8.79 -1.76
C ARG A 46 14.55 8.13 -1.52
N GLY A 47 14.77 6.92 -2.02
CA GLY A 47 16.00 6.14 -1.90
C GLY A 47 16.24 5.49 -0.53
N ALA A 48 15.46 5.81 0.49
CA ALA A 48 15.61 5.27 1.84
C ALA A 48 14.27 5.15 2.58
N PHE A 49 14.25 4.30 3.60
CA PHE A 49 13.11 4.11 4.50
C PHE A 49 13.32 4.85 5.83
N GLY A 50 12.23 5.35 6.39
CA GLY A 50 12.17 5.80 7.78
C GLY A 50 12.31 4.63 8.76
N ILE A 51 12.51 4.96 10.04
CA ILE A 51 12.64 3.95 11.12
C ILE A 51 11.32 3.19 11.32
N ASP A 52 10.20 3.91 11.31
CA ASP A 52 8.84 3.35 11.38
C ASP A 52 8.51 2.44 10.19
N GLU A 53 8.89 2.87 8.99
CA GLU A 53 8.75 2.07 7.76
C GLU A 53 9.59 0.79 7.83
N SER A 54 10.84 0.90 8.30
CA SER A 54 11.74 -0.24 8.45
C SER A 54 11.23 -1.26 9.47
N ALA A 55 10.71 -0.79 10.61
CA ALA A 55 10.07 -1.65 11.60
C ALA A 55 8.85 -2.37 11.02
N LYS A 56 8.05 -1.68 10.19
CA LYS A 56 6.89 -2.28 9.52
C LYS A 56 7.27 -3.33 8.48
N ILE A 57 8.32 -3.05 7.70
CA ILE A 57 8.85 -4.02 6.72
C ILE A 57 9.33 -5.28 7.44
N TRP A 58 9.95 -5.16 8.62
CA TRP A 58 10.35 -6.32 9.41
C TRP A 58 9.16 -7.18 9.85
N GLU A 59 8.06 -6.57 10.34
CA GLU A 59 6.82 -7.29 10.67
C GLU A 59 6.29 -8.10 9.46
N CYS A 60 6.31 -7.50 8.26
CA CYS A 60 5.95 -8.20 7.04
C CYS A 60 6.87 -9.40 6.75
N ILE A 61 8.18 -9.24 6.90
CA ILE A 61 9.18 -10.29 6.64
C ILE A 61 8.99 -11.48 7.58
N GLN A 62 8.68 -11.24 8.86
CA GLN A 62 8.53 -12.30 9.86
C GLN A 62 7.42 -13.31 9.49
N LEU A 63 6.38 -12.91 8.77
CA LEU A 63 5.34 -13.83 8.29
C LEU A 63 5.86 -14.89 7.32
N PHE A 64 6.91 -14.55 6.55
CA PHE A 64 7.51 -15.45 5.56
C PHE A 64 8.65 -16.31 6.13
N GLN A 65 9.11 -16.01 7.36
CA GLN A 65 10.21 -16.72 8.01
C GLN A 65 9.76 -18.00 8.75
N LYS A 66 8.69 -18.67 8.31
CA LYS A 66 8.24 -19.92 8.93
C LYS A 66 9.44 -20.88 9.03
N PRO A 67 9.73 -21.48 10.21
CA PRO A 67 10.82 -22.42 10.33
C PRO A 67 10.59 -23.53 9.31
N GLN A 68 11.57 -23.75 8.45
CA GLN A 68 11.60 -24.88 7.53
C GLN A 68 11.29 -26.12 8.37
N GLN A 69 10.15 -26.77 8.12
CA GLN A 69 9.86 -28.05 8.76
C GLN A 69 10.85 -29.04 8.15
N VAL A 70 11.97 -29.22 8.86
CA VAL A 70 13.01 -30.22 8.57
C VAL A 70 12.52 -31.62 8.91
#